data_AF-A0A6A5UV90-F1
#
_entry.id   AF-A0A6A5UV90-F1
#
_cell.length_a   1.000
_cell.length_b   1.000
_cell.length_c   1.000
_cell.angle_alpha   90.00
_cell.angle_beta   90.00
_cell.angle_gamma   90.00
#
_symmetry.space_group_name_H-M   'P 1'
#
loop_
_entity.id
_entity.type
_entity.pdbx_description
1 polymer ?
#
loop_
_entity_poly.entity_id
_entity_poly.type
_entity_poly.pdbx_seq_one_letter_code
_entity_poly.pdbx_strand_id
1 'polypeptide(L)'
;HAYMDLKPYICTFEDCETPAILYASCHDWFQHEIDKHRKSWYCRHCKQAFDAAGDFRKHLTDSHSLRQPCMLFFIDKNRDVECPLCREKLSGFYPLRKHLGRHLQELVTFALPQETKAGK
;
A
#
# COMPACT_ATOMS: atom_id res chain seq x y z
N HIS A 1 16.76 4.61 21.33
CA HIS A 1 16.63 3.22 20.85
C HIS A 1 15.21 2.64 21.01
N ALA A 2 14.21 3.38 21.51
CA ALA A 2 12.85 2.86 21.74
C ALA A 2 11.91 2.89 20.51
N TYR A 3 12.29 3.54 19.40
CA TYR A 3 11.41 3.75 18.24
C TYR A 3 11.36 2.55 17.26
N MET A 4 12.33 1.63 17.35
CA MET A 4 12.42 0.44 16.48
C MET A 4 11.58 -0.74 16.99
N ASP A 5 11.35 -0.83 18.31
CA ASP A 5 10.50 -1.87 18.92
C ASP A 5 9.00 -1.64 18.70
N LEU A 6 8.62 -0.40 18.36
CA LEU A 6 7.22 0.01 18.23
C LEU A 6 6.52 -0.54 16.99
N LYS A 7 7.30 -1.00 16.00
CA LYS A 7 6.82 -1.52 14.71
C LYS A 7 5.58 -0.77 14.21
N PRO A 8 5.69 0.55 13.96
CA PRO A 8 4.54 1.43 13.91
C PRO A 8 3.65 1.21 12.69
N TYR A 9 4.10 0.41 11.73
CA TYR A 9 3.39 0.21 10.47
C TYR A 9 2.60 -1.10 10.48
N ILE A 10 1.33 -1.02 10.08
CA ILE A 10 0.40 -2.14 9.97
C ILE A 10 -0.38 -2.01 8.66
N CYS A 11 -0.76 -3.12 8.03
CA CYS A 11 -1.59 -3.08 6.84
C CYS A 11 -2.97 -2.50 7.17
N THR A 12 -3.46 -1.58 6.34
CA THR A 12 -4.73 -0.86 6.56
C THR A 12 -5.90 -1.41 5.75
N PHE A 13 -5.70 -2.49 5.00
CA PHE A 13 -6.74 -3.14 4.19
C PHE A 13 -7.48 -4.21 5.01
N GLU A 14 -8.82 -4.16 4.97
CA GLU A 14 -9.68 -5.09 5.72
C GLU A 14 -9.58 -6.54 5.21
N ASP A 15 -9.36 -6.74 3.91
CA ASP A 15 -9.20 -8.06 3.26
C ASP A 15 -7.75 -8.58 3.30
N CYS A 16 -6.88 -8.01 4.14
CA CYS A 16 -5.51 -8.47 4.22
C CYS A 16 -5.41 -9.87 4.83
N GLU A 17 -4.69 -10.78 4.16
CA GLU A 17 -4.41 -12.14 4.66
C GLU A 17 -3.57 -12.12 5.95
N THR A 18 -2.80 -11.05 6.17
CA THR A 18 -1.87 -10.92 7.30
C THR A 18 -2.02 -9.56 8.01
N PRO A 19 -3.21 -9.25 8.57
CA PRO A 19 -3.51 -7.92 9.09
C PRO A 19 -2.77 -7.63 10.41
N ALA A 20 -2.41 -8.67 11.17
CA ALA A 20 -1.71 -8.54 12.45
C ALA A 20 -0.18 -8.38 12.34
N ILE A 21 0.39 -8.40 11.11
CA ILE A 21 1.83 -8.20 10.95
C ILE A 21 2.16 -6.72 11.16
N LEU A 22 3.04 -6.49 12.14
CA LEU A 22 3.63 -5.18 12.43
C LEU A 22 5.01 -5.09 11.76
N TYR A 23 5.26 -4.00 11.05
CA TYR A 23 6.53 -3.74 10.38
C TYR A 23 7.28 -2.62 11.08
N ALA A 24 8.59 -2.81 11.27
CA ALA A 24 9.49 -1.75 11.77
C ALA A 24 9.86 -0.73 10.68
N SER A 25 9.76 -1.13 9.41
CA SER A 25 10.23 -0.37 8.27
C SER A 25 9.05 0.09 7.41
N CYS A 26 8.98 1.40 7.15
CA CYS A 26 7.99 1.99 6.26
C CYS A 26 8.11 1.42 4.84
N HIS A 27 9.33 1.07 4.43
CA HIS A 27 9.58 0.47 3.13
C HIS A 27 8.93 -0.92 3.04
N ASP A 28 9.17 -1.80 4.01
CA ASP A 28 8.64 -3.16 4.01
C ASP A 28 7.12 -3.20 4.08
N TRP A 29 6.52 -2.40 4.96
CA TRP A 29 5.06 -2.27 5.05
C TRP A 29 4.45 -1.81 3.73
N PHE A 30 5.00 -0.74 3.14
CA PHE A 30 4.44 -0.21 1.92
C PHE A 30 4.67 -1.12 0.73
N GLN A 31 5.80 -1.84 0.70
CA GLN A 31 6.06 -2.87 -0.31
C GLN A 31 5.05 -4.01 -0.22
N HIS A 32 4.63 -4.40 1.00
CA HIS A 32 3.51 -5.32 1.18
C HIS A 32 2.20 -4.75 0.62
N GLU A 33 1.84 -3.50 0.92
CA GLU A 33 0.62 -2.89 0.36
C GLU A 33 0.65 -2.84 -1.17
N ILE A 34 1.81 -2.49 -1.75
CA ILE A 34 2.01 -2.52 -3.19
C ILE A 34 1.86 -3.93 -3.75
N ASP A 35 2.40 -4.94 -3.08
CA ASP A 35 2.41 -6.32 -3.57
C ASP A 35 1.04 -7.01 -3.47
N LYS A 36 0.29 -6.71 -2.42
CA LYS A 36 -0.92 -7.45 -2.07
C LYS A 36 -2.20 -6.71 -2.42
N HIS A 37 -2.20 -5.38 -2.34
CA HIS A 37 -3.43 -4.61 -2.36
C HIS A 37 -3.49 -3.57 -3.48
N ARG A 38 -2.33 -2.98 -3.83
CA ARG A 38 -2.24 -1.88 -4.78
C ARG A 38 -1.59 -2.29 -6.12
N LYS A 39 -1.52 -3.59 -6.41
CA LYS A 39 -1.13 -4.10 -7.74
C LYS A 39 -2.24 -3.86 -8.74
N SER A 40 -1.89 -3.28 -9.88
CA SER A 40 -2.76 -3.27 -11.06
C SER A 40 -2.03 -3.88 -12.24
N TRP A 41 -2.81 -4.51 -13.12
CA TRP A 41 -2.37 -5.14 -14.35
C TRP A 41 -2.60 -4.18 -15.50
N TYR A 42 -1.57 -3.89 -16.30
CA TYR A 42 -1.67 -2.91 -17.38
C TYR A 42 -1.39 -3.56 -18.73
N CYS A 43 -2.33 -3.42 -19.67
CA CYS A 43 -2.12 -3.83 -21.05
C CYS A 43 -1.36 -2.75 -21.82
N ARG A 44 -0.16 -3.06 -22.32
CA ARG A 44 0.59 -2.10 -23.16
C ARG A 44 0.02 -1.90 -24.56
N HIS A 45 -0.81 -2.83 -25.03
CA HIS A 45 -1.39 -2.77 -26.38
C HIS A 45 -2.55 -1.79 -26.47
N CYS A 46 -3.46 -1.80 -25.49
CA CYS A 46 -4.65 -0.95 -25.47
C CYS A 46 -4.69 0.04 -24.29
N LYS A 47 -3.66 0.04 -23.42
CA LYS A 47 -3.54 0.92 -22.25
C LYS A 47 -4.62 0.73 -21.18
N GLN A 48 -5.30 -0.41 -21.15
CA GLN A 48 -6.30 -0.73 -20.13
C GLN A 48 -5.66 -1.27 -18.85
N ALA A 49 -6.20 -0.87 -17.70
CA ALA A 49 -5.81 -1.35 -16.39
C ALA A 49 -6.86 -2.32 -15.83
N PHE A 50 -6.41 -3.33 -15.09
CA PHE A 50 -7.25 -4.34 -14.45
C PHE A 50 -6.76 -4.57 -13.02
N ASP A 51 -7.66 -4.76 -12.07
CA ASP A 51 -7.29 -5.01 -10.67
C ASP A 51 -7.08 -6.51 -10.39
N ALA A 52 -7.60 -7.40 -11.24
CA ALA A 52 -7.43 -8.85 -11.12
C ALA A 52 -6.61 -9.47 -12.26
N ALA A 53 -5.72 -10.40 -11.91
CA ALA A 53 -4.89 -11.13 -12.86
C ALA A 53 -5.72 -11.96 -13.86
N GLY A 54 -6.84 -12.51 -13.37
CA GLY A 54 -7.77 -13.32 -14.17
C GLY A 54 -8.40 -12.51 -15.30
N ASP A 55 -8.84 -11.29 -15.00
CA ASP A 55 -9.47 -10.40 -15.98
C ASP A 55 -8.46 -9.90 -17.01
N PHE A 56 -7.25 -9.56 -16.56
CA PHE A 56 -6.16 -9.22 -17.48
C PHE A 56 -5.83 -10.36 -18.44
N ARG A 57 -5.75 -11.61 -17.93
CA ARG A 57 -5.48 -12.79 -18.78
C ARG A 57 -6.59 -13.04 -19.80
N LYS A 58 -7.85 -12.88 -19.40
CA LYS A 58 -9.00 -12.95 -20.32
C LYS A 58 -8.88 -11.89 -21.40
N HIS A 59 -8.62 -10.64 -21.01
CA HIS A 59 -8.42 -9.53 -21.93
C HIS A 59 -7.30 -9.78 -22.96
N LEU A 60 -6.13 -10.28 -22.52
CA LEU A 60 -5.03 -10.61 -23.43
C LEU A 60 -5.44 -11.67 -24.47
N THR A 61 -6.23 -12.65 -24.05
CA THR A 61 -6.70 -13.73 -24.92
C THR A 61 -7.76 -13.21 -25.89
N ASP A 62 -8.73 -12.47 -25.40
CA ASP A 62 -9.92 -12.04 -26.15
C ASP A 62 -9.61 -10.87 -27.10
N SER A 63 -8.92 -9.83 -26.60
CA SER A 63 -8.68 -8.59 -27.34
C SER A 63 -7.38 -8.61 -28.16
N HIS A 64 -6.40 -9.45 -27.80
CA HIS A 64 -5.08 -9.46 -28.43
C HIS A 64 -4.64 -10.83 -28.96
N SER A 65 -5.44 -11.89 -28.77
CA SER A 65 -5.05 -13.27 -29.14
C SER A 65 -3.69 -13.70 -28.57
N LEU A 66 -3.26 -13.10 -27.46
CA LEU A 66 -2.00 -13.40 -26.79
C LEU A 66 -2.22 -14.51 -25.77
N ARG A 67 -1.70 -15.71 -26.08
CA ARG A 67 -1.76 -16.89 -25.18
C ARG A 67 -0.75 -16.86 -24.03
N GLN A 68 0.29 -16.02 -24.13
CA GLN A 68 1.29 -15.85 -23.08
C GLN A 68 1.38 -14.37 -22.68
N PRO A 69 1.44 -14.06 -21.39
CA PRO A 69 1.41 -12.68 -20.95
C PRO A 69 2.80 -12.05 -21.10
N CYS A 70 2.87 -10.93 -21.83
CA CYS A 70 3.84 -9.89 -21.52
C CYS A 70 3.45 -9.30 -20.16
N MET A 71 3.64 -10.06 -19.06
CA MET A 71 3.34 -9.63 -17.70
C MET A 71 4.20 -8.42 -17.40
N LEU A 72 3.57 -7.25 -17.29
CA LEU A 72 4.20 -6.15 -16.59
C LEU A 72 3.27 -5.75 -15.46
N PHE A 73 3.72 -6.04 -14.26
CA PHE A 73 3.22 -5.37 -13.08
C PHE A 73 3.62 -3.90 -13.22
N PHE A 74 2.65 -3.05 -13.53
CA PHE A 74 2.84 -1.62 -13.40
C PHE A 74 2.18 -1.19 -12.10
N ILE A 75 3.02 -0.78 -11.19
CA ILE A 75 2.62 0.05 -10.07
C ILE A 75 2.28 1.40 -10.69
N ASP A 76 0.99 1.69 -10.89
CA ASP A 76 0.60 3.02 -11.36
C ASP A 76 0.87 4.02 -10.24
N LYS A 77 2.07 4.60 -10.27
CA LYS A 77 2.54 5.54 -9.25
C LYS A 77 1.80 6.86 -9.27
N ASN A 78 0.89 7.09 -10.22
CA ASN A 78 0.29 8.39 -10.47
C ASN A 78 -1.24 8.41 -10.31
N ARG A 79 -1.86 7.26 -9.98
CA ARG A 79 -3.27 7.18 -9.65
C ARG A 79 -3.54 7.98 -8.38
N ASP A 80 -4.59 8.79 -8.43
CA ASP A 80 -5.12 9.41 -7.23
C ASP A 80 -5.63 8.32 -6.28
N VAL A 81 -5.08 8.31 -5.08
CA VAL A 81 -5.41 7.36 -4.03
C VAL A 81 -5.85 8.11 -2.80
N GLU A 82 -6.93 7.64 -2.18
CA GLU A 82 -7.45 8.21 -0.95
C GLU A 82 -6.77 7.57 0.27
N CYS A 83 -6.43 8.40 1.26
CA CYS A 83 -5.91 7.92 2.54
C CYS A 83 -7.04 7.24 3.35
N PRO A 84 -6.88 5.99 3.80
CA PRO A 84 -7.93 5.28 4.53
C PRO A 84 -8.23 5.86 5.92
N LEU A 85 -7.31 6.66 6.49
CA LEU A 85 -7.47 7.20 7.85
C LEU A 85 -8.09 8.60 7.88
N CYS A 86 -7.79 9.46 6.90
CA CYS A 86 -8.23 10.86 6.88
C CYS A 86 -8.98 11.27 5.60
N ARG A 87 -9.08 10.39 4.61
CA ARG A 87 -9.72 10.61 3.31
C ARG A 87 -9.11 11.71 2.43
N GLU A 88 -7.87 12.09 2.70
CA GLU A 88 -7.10 12.98 1.81
C GLU A 88 -6.79 12.27 0.49
N LYS A 89 -7.06 12.93 -0.64
CA LYS A 89 -6.72 12.43 -1.97
C LYS A 89 -5.29 12.81 -2.32
N LEU A 90 -4.49 11.80 -2.65
CA LEU A 90 -3.06 11.93 -2.92
C LEU A 90 -2.77 11.43 -4.32
N SER A 91 -2.12 12.26 -5.13
CA SER A 91 -1.69 11.87 -6.47
C SER A 91 -0.45 11.00 -6.38
N GLY A 92 -0.67 9.69 -6.30
CA GLY A 92 0.39 8.70 -6.36
C GLY A 92 0.85 8.08 -5.05
N PHE A 93 1.69 7.05 -5.19
CA PHE A 93 2.06 6.19 -4.07
C PHE A 93 3.18 6.71 -3.19
N TYR A 94 4.08 7.55 -3.71
CA TYR A 94 5.12 8.14 -2.86
C TYR A 94 4.55 9.14 -1.84
N PRO A 95 3.67 10.09 -2.22
CA PRO A 95 2.94 10.93 -1.27
C PRO A 95 2.12 10.10 -0.29
N LEU A 96 1.38 9.09 -0.78
CA LEU A 96 0.60 8.18 0.05
C LEU A 96 1.42 7.48 1.12
N ARG A 97 2.55 6.86 0.74
CA ARG A 97 3.45 6.17 1.68
C ARG A 97 3.89 7.09 2.81
N LYS A 98 4.28 8.32 2.46
CA LYS A 98 4.77 9.30 3.43
C LYS A 98 3.64 9.80 4.34
N HIS A 99 2.47 10.06 3.76
CA HIS A 99 1.29 10.55 4.47
C HIS A 99 0.74 9.49 5.42
N LEU A 100 0.40 8.31 4.91
CA LEU A 100 -0.17 7.22 5.71
C LEU A 100 0.84 6.71 6.74
N GLY A 101 2.12 6.63 6.38
CA GLY A 101 3.19 6.28 7.32
C GLY A 101 3.28 7.24 8.50
N ARG A 102 2.97 8.53 8.34
CA ARG A 102 2.93 9.50 9.45
C ARG A 102 1.77 9.20 10.39
N HIS A 103 0.57 8.98 9.86
CA HIS A 103 -0.58 8.64 10.69
C HIS A 103 -0.33 7.38 11.53
N LEU A 104 0.26 6.36 10.92
CA LEU A 104 0.62 5.13 11.64
C LEU A 104 1.62 5.38 12.77
N GLN A 105 2.62 6.24 12.56
CA GLN A 105 3.56 6.65 13.62
C GLN A 105 2.89 7.45 14.74
N GLU A 106 1.96 8.35 14.40
CA GLU A 106 1.21 9.16 15.37
C GLU A 106 0.32 8.30 16.25
N LEU A 107 -0.35 7.29 15.68
CA LEU A 107 -1.18 6.33 16.42
C LEU A 107 -0.37 5.59 17.48
N VAL A 108 0.82 5.13 17.11
CA VAL A 108 1.70 4.42 18.04
C VAL A 108 2.29 5.37 19.08
N THR A 109 2.59 6.60 18.70
CA THR A 109 3.06 7.64 19.65
C THR A 109 1.99 7.98 20.68
N PHE A 110 0.71 8.02 20.30
CA PHE A 110 -0.39 8.25 21.24
C PHE A 110 -0.62 7.06 22.18
N ALA A 111 -0.40 5.83 21.69
CA ALA A 111 -0.54 4.61 22.49
C ALA A 111 0.57 4.43 23.54
N LEU A 112 1.67 5.19 23.43
CA LEU A 112 2.72 5.18 24.45
C LEU A 112 2.30 5.98 25.68
N PRO A 113 2.47 5.45 26.90
CA PRO A 113 2.28 6.23 28.10
C PRO A 113 3.22 7.43 28.04
N GLN A 114 2.64 8.64 28.03
CA GLN A 114 3.37 9.88 28.14
C GLN A 114 4.18 9.75 29.44
N GLU A 115 5.51 9.68 29.38
CA GLU A 115 6.32 9.79 30.58
C GLU A 115 6.05 11.18 31.16
N THR A 116 5.09 11.26 32.09
CA THR A 116 4.88 12.42 32.93
C THR A 116 6.21 12.67 33.61
N LYS A 117 6.95 13.67 33.12
CA LYS A 117 8.06 14.26 33.87
C LYS A 117 7.45 14.81 35.15
N ALA A 118 7.44 13.98 36.19
CA ALA A 118 7.17 14.42 37.54
C ALA A 118 8.18 15.52 37.85
N GLY A 119 7.65 16.69 38.18
CA GLY A 119 8.42 17.89 38.44
C GLY A 119 9.52 17.65 39.48
N LYS A 120 10.66 18.28 39.23
CA LYS A 120 11.54 18.77 40.28
C LYS A 120 11.52 20.29 40.22
#